data_AF-B7CDK3-F1
#
_entry.id   AF-B7CDK3-F1
#
_cell.length_a   1.000
_cell.length_b   1.000
_cell.length_c   1.000
_cell.angle_alpha   90.00
_cell.angle_beta   90.00
_cell.angle_gamma   90.00
#
_symmetry.space_group_name_H-M   'P 1'
#
loop_
_entity.id
_entity.type
_entity.pdbx_description
1 polymer ?
#
loop_
_entity_poly.entity_id
_entity_poly.type
_entity_poly.pdbx_seq_one_letter_code
_entity_poly.pdbx_strand_id
1 'polypeptide(L)'
;MIIKVNDSSLCLHYLDGFRFQVGGNEYCVLLDTTDIDLYQYEIWKKDGNNLTFVNNVHVSLDKFRKYYFADERSTNYKIIEELIIPTIIKENSEKKYTITQVDKSTD
;
A
#
# COMPACT_ATOMS: atom_id res chain seq x y z
N MET A 1 2.64 -5.30 11.56
CA MET A 1 3.26 -6.62 11.30
C MET A 1 4.55 -6.39 10.52
N ILE A 2 5.65 -7.07 10.87
CA ILE A 2 6.92 -7.02 10.13
C ILE A 2 7.24 -8.42 9.64
N ILE A 3 7.36 -8.59 8.32
CA ILE A 3 7.75 -9.85 7.68
C ILE A 3 9.19 -9.72 7.21
N LYS A 4 10.04 -10.70 7.54
CA LYS A 4 11.38 -10.81 6.94
C LYS A 4 11.28 -11.56 5.61
N VAL A 5 11.78 -10.93 4.54
CA VAL A 5 11.74 -11.47 3.19
C VAL A 5 13.17 -11.63 2.70
N ASN A 6 13.48 -12.81 2.15
CA ASN A 6 14.69 -12.99 1.35
C ASN A 6 14.33 -12.61 -0.10
N ASP A 7 15.11 -11.76 -0.75
CA ASP A 7 14.78 -11.21 -2.09
C ASP A 7 14.57 -12.30 -3.15
N SER A 8 15.13 -13.50 -2.95
CA SER A 8 14.93 -14.68 -3.80
C SER A 8 13.58 -15.39 -3.59
N SER A 9 12.82 -15.04 -2.56
CA SER A 9 11.56 -15.69 -2.17
C SER A 9 10.30 -14.93 -2.58
N LEU A 10 10.42 -13.66 -2.97
CA LEU A 10 9.26 -12.82 -3.32
C LEU A 10 9.09 -12.76 -4.84
N CYS A 11 8.65 -13.88 -5.43
CA CYS A 11 8.21 -13.90 -6.82
C CYS A 11 6.70 -13.63 -6.86
N LEU A 12 6.32 -12.36 -6.92
CA LEU A 12 4.92 -11.95 -7.11
C LEU A 12 4.60 -12.11 -8.59
N HIS A 13 3.90 -13.21 -8.90
CA HIS A 13 3.49 -13.54 -10.26
C HIS A 13 2.01 -13.21 -10.44
N TYR A 14 1.75 -12.33 -11.41
CA TYR A 14 0.46 -12.00 -12.06
C TYR A 14 -0.60 -11.29 -11.23
N LEU A 15 -1.05 -10.11 -11.70
CA LEU A 15 -2.26 -9.32 -11.38
C LEU A 15 -2.58 -9.01 -9.89
N ASP A 16 -2.22 -9.90 -8.98
CA ASP A 16 -2.54 -9.89 -7.57
C ASP A 16 -1.47 -9.19 -6.72
N GLY A 17 -0.48 -8.55 -7.35
CA GLY A 17 0.46 -7.70 -6.63
C GLY A 17 1.50 -7.03 -7.51
N PHE A 18 1.91 -5.83 -7.12
CA PHE A 18 2.90 -5.03 -7.83
C PHE A 18 3.80 -4.25 -6.87
N ARG A 19 4.94 -3.77 -7.38
CA ARG A 19 5.87 -2.92 -6.62
C ARG A 19 6.01 -1.57 -7.28
N PHE A 20 6.18 -0.56 -6.45
CA PHE A 20 6.46 0.79 -6.93
C PHE A 20 7.32 1.56 -5.93
N GLN A 21 7.93 2.64 -6.39
CA GLN A 21 8.74 3.52 -5.55
C GLN A 21 8.13 4.93 -5.55
N VAL A 22 8.03 5.52 -4.36
CA VAL A 22 7.59 6.92 -4.20
C VAL A 22 8.37 7.58 -3.06
N GLY A 23 8.92 8.77 -3.32
CA GLY A 23 9.69 9.53 -2.34
C GLY A 23 10.91 8.76 -1.79
N GLY A 24 11.59 7.98 -2.62
CA GLY A 24 12.76 7.18 -2.24
C GLY A 24 12.46 5.92 -1.41
N ASN A 25 11.18 5.58 -1.20
CA ASN A 25 10.76 4.38 -0.49
C ASN A 25 10.16 3.37 -1.47
N GLU A 26 10.44 2.08 -1.26
CA GLU A 26 9.86 0.99 -2.03
C GLU A 26 8.65 0.40 -1.32
N TYR A 27 7.60 0.12 -2.09
CA TYR A 27 6.35 -0.45 -1.61
C TYR A 27 5.99 -1.69 -2.41
N CYS A 28 5.49 -2.70 -1.72
CA CYS A 28 4.84 -3.87 -2.28
C CYS A 28 3.34 -3.74 -2.04
N VAL A 29 2.54 -3.97 -3.07
CA VAL A 29 1.09 -3.95 -3.01
C VAL A 29 0.60 -5.33 -3.34
N LEU A 30 -0.26 -5.88 -2.51
CA LEU A 30 -0.92 -7.16 -2.72
C LEU A 30 -2.41 -6.89 -2.89
N LEU A 31 -3.01 -7.47 -3.91
CA LEU A 31 -4.43 -7.44 -4.12
C LEU A 31 -5.05 -8.69 -3.50
N ASP A 32 -5.99 -8.47 -2.60
CA ASP A 32 -6.88 -9.46 -2.03
C ASP A 32 -8.27 -9.30 -2.69
N THR A 33 -8.74 -10.40 -3.29
CA THR A 33 -10.04 -10.50 -3.99
C THR A 33 -11.00 -11.46 -3.28
N THR A 34 -10.84 -11.64 -1.96
CA THR A 34 -11.71 -12.54 -1.17
C THR A 34 -13.20 -12.16 -1.27
N ASP A 35 -13.52 -10.91 -1.61
CA ASP A 35 -14.87 -10.44 -1.93
C ASP A 35 -14.97 -10.05 -3.43
N ILE A 36 -15.97 -10.58 -4.12
CA ILE A 36 -16.19 -10.38 -5.57
C ILE A 36 -16.51 -8.93 -5.93
N ASP A 37 -17.10 -8.17 -5.00
CA ASP A 37 -17.52 -6.79 -5.22
C ASP A 37 -16.57 -5.78 -4.56
N LEU A 38 -15.54 -6.25 -3.86
CA LEU A 38 -14.60 -5.41 -3.11
C LEU A 38 -13.15 -5.88 -3.30
N TYR A 39 -12.38 -5.06 -3.99
CA TYR A 39 -10.94 -5.23 -4.14
C TYR A 39 -10.24 -4.59 -2.96
N GLN A 40 -9.41 -5.34 -2.24
CA GLN A 40 -8.60 -4.84 -1.14
C GLN A 40 -7.12 -4.85 -1.55
N TYR A 41 -6.46 -3.69 -1.50
CA TYR A 41 -5.03 -3.58 -1.71
C TYR A 41 -4.32 -3.44 -0.38
N GLU A 42 -3.52 -4.44 -0.01
CA GLU A 42 -2.61 -4.36 1.14
C GLU A 42 -1.31 -3.66 0.75
N ILE A 43 -0.96 -2.60 1.46
CA ILE A 43 0.23 -1.81 1.19
C ILE A 43 1.31 -2.15 2.21
N TRP A 44 2.46 -2.57 1.72
CA TRP A 44 3.62 -2.95 2.52
C TRP A 44 4.83 -2.09 2.14
N LYS A 45 5.47 -1.45 3.10
CA LYS A 45 6.71 -0.71 2.89
C LYS A 45 7.91 -1.65 3.03
N LYS A 46 8.82 -1.64 2.05
CA LYS A 46 10.07 -2.38 2.10
C LYS A 46 11.19 -1.52 2.70
N ASP A 47 11.94 -2.10 3.63
CA ASP A 47 13.17 -1.55 4.20
C ASP A 47 14.21 -2.66 4.36
N GLY A 48 15.15 -2.72 3.42
CA GLY A 48 16.06 -3.86 3.27
C GLY A 48 15.29 -5.16 3.08
N ASN A 49 15.51 -6.12 4.00
CA ASN A 49 14.82 -7.42 4.02
C ASN A 49 13.52 -7.41 4.83
N ASN A 50 13.04 -6.25 5.28
CA ASN A 50 11.83 -6.15 6.08
C ASN A 50 10.68 -5.57 5.25
N LEU A 51 9.50 -6.17 5.35
CA LEU A 51 8.24 -5.59 4.92
C LEU A 51 7.44 -5.17 6.14
N THR A 52 7.04 -3.90 6.20
CA THR A 52 6.19 -3.34 7.26
C THR A 52 4.83 -3.00 6.68
N PHE A 53 3.77 -3.53 7.29
CA PHE A 53 2.40 -3.18 6.92
C PHE A 53 2.15 -1.67 7.06
N VAL A 54 1.57 -1.05 6.04
CA VAL A 54 1.21 0.37 6.05
C VAL A 54 -0.28 0.53 6.27
N ASN A 55 -1.10 0.08 5.32
CA ASN A 55 -2.56 0.20 5.37
C ASN A 55 -3.22 -0.68 4.28
N ASN A 56 -4.54 -0.84 4.36
CA ASN A 56 -5.40 -1.42 3.34
C ASN A 56 -6.17 -0.33 2.60
N VAL A 57 -6.27 -0.46 1.27
CA VAL A 57 -7.10 0.39 0.42
C VAL A 57 -8.20 -0.46 -0.19
N HIS A 58 -9.44 -0.09 0.08
CA HIS A 58 -10.60 -0.80 -0.46
C HIS A 58 -11.17 -0.07 -1.67
N VAL A 59 -11.51 -0.82 -2.71
CA VAL A 59 -12.06 -0.32 -3.97
C VAL A 59 -13.24 -1.18 -4.35
N SER A 60 -14.43 -0.60 -4.45
CA SER A 60 -15.59 -1.32 -4.97
C SER A 60 -15.38 -1.69 -6.43
N LEU A 61 -15.99 -2.78 -6.89
CA LEU A 61 -15.93 -3.23 -8.29
C LEU A 61 -16.31 -2.10 -9.27
N ASP A 62 -17.34 -1.32 -8.97
CA ASP A 62 -17.76 -0.18 -9.81
C ASP A 62 -16.68 0.90 -9.92
N LYS A 63 -15.94 1.15 -8.84
CA LYS A 63 -14.85 2.11 -8.84
C LYS A 63 -13.62 1.53 -9.54
N PHE A 64 -13.33 0.25 -9.33
CA PHE A 64 -12.24 -0.47 -10.00
C PHE A 64 -12.40 -0.45 -11.52
N ARG A 65 -13.61 -0.69 -12.03
CA ARG A 65 -13.93 -0.61 -13.47
C ARG A 65 -13.59 0.74 -14.11
N LYS A 66 -13.61 1.84 -13.35
CA LYS A 66 -13.20 3.17 -13.85
C LYS A 66 -11.68 3.32 -13.99
N TYR A 67 -10.92 2.50 -13.27
CA TYR A 67 -9.46 2.45 -13.34
C TYR A 67 -8.94 1.32 -14.21
N TYR A 68 -9.82 0.39 -14.63
CA TYR A 68 -9.46 -0.76 -15.42
C TYR A 68 -9.20 -0.39 -16.88
N PHE A 69 -7.97 -0.64 -17.33
CA PHE A 69 -7.55 -0.57 -18.72
C PHE A 69 -7.27 -1.98 -19.25
N ALA A 70 -7.25 -2.13 -20.57
CA ALA A 70 -6.88 -3.39 -21.21
C ALA A 70 -5.43 -3.83 -20.91
N ASP A 71 -4.60 -2.92 -20.41
CA ASP A 71 -3.26 -3.20 -19.92
C ASP A 71 -3.13 -3.04 -18.41
N GLU A 72 -2.45 -4.00 -17.78
CA GLU A 72 -2.24 -4.07 -16.33
C GLU A 72 -1.42 -2.87 -15.83
N ARG A 73 -0.45 -2.40 -16.62
CA ARG A 73 0.44 -1.31 -16.21
C ARG A 73 -0.32 0.00 -16.00
N SER A 74 -1.20 0.37 -16.92
CA SER A 74 -2.03 1.58 -16.81
C SER A 74 -3.04 1.47 -15.67
N THR A 75 -3.62 0.28 -15.48
CA THR A 75 -4.51 -0.01 -14.36
C THR A 75 -3.79 0.19 -13.02
N ASN A 76 -2.63 -0.44 -12.85
CA ASN A 76 -1.80 -0.31 -11.65
C ASN A 76 -1.34 1.13 -11.44
N TYR A 77 -0.92 1.84 -12.49
CA TYR A 77 -0.53 3.23 -12.40
C TYR A 77 -1.67 4.11 -11.85
N LYS A 78 -2.90 3.93 -12.36
CA LYS A 78 -4.05 4.70 -11.88
C LYS A 78 -4.44 4.39 -10.45
N ILE A 79 -4.39 3.13 -10.05
CA ILE A 79 -4.62 2.74 -8.65
C ILE A 79 -3.55 3.34 -7.74
N ILE A 80 -2.27 3.32 -8.16
CA ILE A 80 -1.17 3.92 -7.41
C ILE A 80 -1.39 5.41 -7.20
N GLU A 81 -1.63 6.13 -8.30
CA GLU A 81 -1.72 7.58 -8.33
C GLU A 81 -2.94 8.09 -7.53
N GLU A 82 -4.11 7.50 -7.75
CA GLU A 82 -5.38 8.04 -7.26
C GLU A 82 -5.77 7.51 -5.87
N LEU A 83 -5.23 6.36 -5.45
CA LEU A 83 -5.67 5.69 -4.23
C LEU A 83 -4.53 5.41 -3.25
N ILE A 84 -3.44 4.80 -3.72
CA ILE A 84 -2.39 4.31 -2.83
C ILE A 84 -1.49 5.44 -2.33
N ILE A 85 -0.99 6.31 -3.23
CA ILE A 85 -0.13 7.44 -2.84
C ILE A 85 -0.86 8.40 -1.88
N PRO A 86 -2.11 8.81 -2.13
CA PRO A 86 -2.86 9.64 -1.19
C PRO A 86 -3.00 8.99 0.19
N THR A 87 -3.23 7.67 0.24
CA THR A 87 -3.32 6.92 1.49
C THR A 87 -1.99 6.94 2.26
N ILE A 88 -0.86 6.69 1.58
CA ILE A 88 0.48 6.76 2.20
C ILE A 88 0.79 8.16 2.73
N ILE A 89 0.46 9.21 1.98
CA ILE A 89 0.71 10.60 2.41
C ILE A 89 -0.10 10.94 3.65
N LYS A 90 -1.38 10.53 3.68
CA LYS A 90 -2.26 10.73 4.83
C LYS A 90 -1.71 10.04 6.08
N GLU A 91 -1.37 8.75 5.98
CA GLU A 91 -0.78 7.97 7.07
C GLU A 91 0.51 8.60 7.63
N ASN A 92 1.42 9.02 6.75
CA ASN A 92 2.67 9.64 7.16
C ASN A 92 2.44 11.01 7.82
N SER A 93 1.42 11.76 7.39
CA SER A 93 1.06 13.03 8.00
C SER A 93 0.48 12.80 9.40
N GLU A 94 -0.48 11.89 9.57
CA GLU A 94 -1.08 11.55 10.86
C GLU A 94 -0.05 11.02 11.87
N LYS A 95 0.90 10.19 11.42
CA LYS A 95 2.03 9.73 12.26
C LYS A 95 2.93 10.86 12.73
N LYS A 96 3.13 11.93 11.94
CA LYS A 96 3.88 13.12 12.39
C LYS A 96 3.18 13.86 13.53
N TYR A 97 1.85 13.89 13.56
CA TYR A 97 1.08 14.56 14.62
C TYR A 97 0.97 13.72 15.90
N THR A 98 1.17 12.40 15.82
CA THR A 98 1.05 11.50 16.99
C THR A 98 2.32 11.49 17.87
N ILE A 99 3.44 12.04 17.41
CA ILE A 99 4.72 12.05 18.16
C ILE A 99 4.82 13.25 19.14
N THR A 100 3.81 14.14 19.22
CA THR A 100 3.88 15.37 20.02
C THR A 100 2.85 15.45 21.17
N GLN A 101 2.59 14.34 21.86
CA GLN A 101 2.00 14.37 23.21
C GLN A 101 2.76 13.42 24.13
N VAL A 102 3.94 13.85 24.58
CA VAL A 102 4.48 13.38 25.85
C VAL A 102 3.98 14.37 26.90
N ASP A 103 3.05 13.91 27.73
CA ASP A 103 2.56 14.62 28.90
C ASP A 103 3.75 15.11 29.74
N LYS A 104 3.98 16.42 29.74
CA LYS A 104 4.67 17.08 30.84
C LYS A 104 3.63 17.35 31.93
N SER A 105 3.30 16.35 32.75
CA SER A 105 2.84 16.62 34.11
C SER A 105 4.03 16.47 35.06
N THR A 106 4.82 17.53 35.15
CA THR A 106 5.56 17.82 36.39
C THR A 106 4.58 18.50 37.33
N ASP A 107 4.23 17.82 38.41
CA ASP A 107 4.12 18.36 39.77
C ASP A 107 4.29 17.21 40.78
#